data_AF-A0A9D5YLD9-F1
#
_entry.id   AF-A0A9D5YLD9-F1
#
_cell.length_a   1.000
_cell.length_b   1.000
_cell.length_c   1.000
_cell.angle_alpha   90.00
_cell.angle_beta   90.00
_cell.angle_gamma   90.00
#
_symmetry.space_group_name_H-M   'P 1'
#
loop_
_entity.id
_entity.type
_entity.pdbx_description
1 polymer ?
#
loop_
_entity_poly.entity_id
_entity_poly.type
_entity_poly.pdbx_seq_one_letter_code
_entity_poly.pdbx_strand_id
1 'polypeptide(L)'
;MQRYCFTFRSITSAMQAQTLLKQAGIPAALMRTPSELRTHGCGYCLSVGEKSYFASESILMQGEKRYQKSYQRTEHGSWQEVEA
;
A
#
# COMPACT_ATOMS: atom_id res chain seq x y z
N MET A 1 -5.97 -15.08 -2.38
CA MET A 1 -5.00 -14.13 -2.97
C MET A 1 -4.57 -13.17 -1.86
N GLN A 2 -3.37 -13.37 -1.31
CA GLN A 2 -2.82 -12.47 -0.31
C GLN A 2 -2.54 -11.10 -0.97
N ARG A 3 -2.99 -10.04 -0.31
CA ARG A 3 -2.88 -8.67 -0.80
C ARG A 3 -2.30 -7.81 0.31
N TYR A 4 -1.32 -6.99 -0.05
CA TYR A 4 -0.75 -6.00 0.83
C TYR A 4 -1.34 -4.63 0.51
N CYS A 5 -1.39 -3.75 1.50
CA CYS A 5 -1.86 -2.38 1.39
C CYS A 5 -0.87 -1.41 2.00
N PHE A 6 -0.36 -0.47 1.20
CA PHE A 6 0.41 0.66 1.68
C PHE A 6 -0.51 1.86 1.90
N THR A 7 -0.52 2.44 3.10
CA THR A 7 -1.45 3.53 3.44
C THR A 7 -0.87 4.93 3.22
N PHE A 8 -1.73 5.86 2.81
CA PHE A 8 -1.38 7.24 2.51
C PHE A 8 -2.37 8.21 3.15
N ARG A 9 -1.87 9.38 3.57
CA ARG A 9 -2.68 10.47 4.17
C ARG A 9 -3.50 11.24 3.13
N SER A 10 -3.15 11.17 1.85
CA SER A 10 -3.85 11.89 0.78
C SER A 10 -3.98 11.03 -0.47
N ILE A 11 -5.02 11.31 -1.28
CA ILE A 11 -5.21 10.67 -2.59
C ILE A 11 -4.06 10.99 -3.55
N THR A 12 -3.55 12.23 -3.54
CA THR A 12 -2.47 12.67 -4.42
C THR A 12 -1.19 11.87 -4.16
N SER A 13 -0.83 11.65 -2.88
CA SER A 13 0.33 10.82 -2.53
C SER A 13 0.15 9.39 -3.01
N ALA A 14 -1.06 8.83 -2.87
CA ALA A 14 -1.35 7.47 -3.30
C ALA A 14 -1.33 7.33 -4.84
N MET A 15 -1.84 8.32 -5.59
CA MET A 15 -1.77 8.35 -7.06
C MET A 15 -0.34 8.48 -7.57
N GLN A 16 0.48 9.31 -6.92
CA GLN A 16 1.90 9.43 -7.25
C GLN A 16 2.64 8.11 -7.01
N ALA A 17 2.41 7.48 -5.86
CA ALA A 17 2.96 6.17 -5.55
C ALA A 17 2.47 5.09 -6.54
N GLN A 18 1.21 5.11 -6.96
CA GLN A 18 0.69 4.21 -8.00
C GLN A 18 1.43 4.39 -9.32
N THR A 19 1.65 5.64 -9.72
CA THR A 19 2.37 5.97 -10.96
C THR A 19 3.80 5.45 -10.90
N LEU A 20 4.47 5.62 -9.77
CA LEU A 20 5.83 5.13 -9.55
C LEU A 20 5.91 3.61 -9.66
N LEU A 21 5.01 2.87 -9.00
CA LEU A 21 4.95 1.41 -9.09
C LEU A 21 4.63 0.94 -10.52
N LYS A 22 3.71 1.63 -11.20
CA LYS A 22 3.36 1.34 -12.60
C LYS A 22 4.55 1.53 -13.54
N GLN A 23 5.35 2.59 -13.35
CA GLN A 23 6.58 2.83 -14.12
C GLN A 23 7.63 1.74 -13.88
N ALA A 24 7.66 1.15 -12.69
CA ALA A 24 8.49 0.00 -12.37
C ALA A 24 7.90 -1.36 -12.82
N GLY A 25 6.78 -1.36 -13.56
CA GLY A 25 6.13 -2.59 -14.03
C GLY A 25 5.36 -3.35 -12.94
N ILE A 26 5.13 -2.74 -11.78
CA ILE A 26 4.42 -3.36 -10.66
C ILE A 26 2.93 -3.00 -10.72
N PRO A 27 2.03 -3.99 -10.81
CA PRO A 27 0.60 -3.74 -10.76
C PRO A 27 0.16 -3.35 -9.34
N ALA A 28 -0.32 -2.12 -9.19
CA ALA A 28 -0.87 -1.59 -7.94
C ALA A 28 -2.26 -0.98 -8.14
N ALA A 29 -3.20 -1.35 -7.28
CA ALA A 29 -4.56 -0.83 -7.31
C ALA A 29 -4.77 0.23 -6.22
N LEU A 30 -5.17 1.44 -6.62
CA LEU A 30 -5.56 2.48 -5.70
C LEU A 30 -6.97 2.22 -5.18
N MET A 31 -7.12 2.17 -3.86
CA MET A 31 -8.41 1.98 -3.19
C MET A 31 -8.50 2.80 -1.92
N ARG A 32 -9.71 2.89 -1.34
CA ARG A 32 -9.87 3.46 0.00
C ARG A 32 -9.35 2.47 1.03
N THR A 33 -8.69 3.01 2.05
CA THR A 33 -8.27 2.21 3.21
C THR A 33 -9.51 1.57 3.84
N PRO A 34 -9.51 0.24 4.06
CA PRO A 34 -10.57 -0.45 4.76
C PRO A 34 -10.89 0.25 6.09
N SER A 35 -12.16 0.31 6.47
CA SER A 35 -12.61 1.01 7.69
C SER A 35 -11.89 0.55 8.95
N GLU A 36 -11.56 -0.75 9.02
CA GLU A 36 -10.80 -1.40 10.10
C GLU A 36 -9.36 -0.85 10.22
N LEU A 37 -8.77 -0.44 9.10
CA LEU A 37 -7.41 0.09 9.00
C LEU A 37 -7.36 1.62 8.99
N ARG A 38 -8.53 2.28 9.03
CA ARG A 38 -8.65 3.72 8.86
C ARG A 38 -8.34 4.45 10.18
N THR A 39 -7.20 4.16 10.77
CA THR A 39 -6.66 4.86 11.93
C THR A 39 -5.79 6.05 11.47
N HIS A 40 -5.84 7.16 12.20
CA HIS A 40 -5.00 8.35 11.99
C HIS A 40 -5.12 9.08 10.62
N GLY A 41 -6.28 9.04 9.96
CA GLY A 41 -6.53 9.85 8.76
C GLY A 41 -5.95 9.30 7.45
N CYS A 42 -5.53 8.03 7.44
CA CYS A 42 -5.11 7.34 6.21
C CYS A 42 -6.34 6.93 5.38
N GLY A 43 -6.81 7.79 4.48
CA GLY A 43 -8.02 7.53 3.69
C GLY A 43 -7.82 6.63 2.46
N TYR A 44 -6.58 6.47 1.99
CA TYR A 44 -6.25 5.77 0.75
C TYR A 44 -5.13 4.76 0.94
N CYS A 45 -5.20 3.66 0.22
CA CYS A 45 -4.14 2.68 0.18
C CYS A 45 -3.90 2.12 -1.24
N LEU A 46 -2.67 1.65 -1.46
CA LEU A 46 -2.30 0.92 -2.67
C LEU A 46 -2.25 -0.56 -2.37
N SER A 47 -3.11 -1.33 -3.05
CA SER A 47 -3.09 -2.77 -2.97
C SER A 47 -2.12 -3.37 -3.98
N VAL A 48 -1.21 -4.21 -3.49
CA VAL A 48 -0.25 -4.97 -4.30
C VAL A 48 -0.36 -6.47 -3.99
N GLY A 49 0.07 -7.29 -4.94
CA GLY A 49 0.21 -8.73 -4.69
C GLY A 49 1.40 -9.02 -3.79
N GLU A 50 1.33 -10.13 -3.04
CA GLU A 50 2.40 -10.63 -2.17
C GLU A 50 3.77 -10.70 -2.85
N LYS A 51 3.84 -11.25 -4.05
CA LYS A 51 5.08 -11.35 -4.84
C LYS A 51 5.73 -10.00 -5.16
N SER A 52 4.94 -8.92 -5.15
CA SER A 52 5.39 -7.58 -5.46
C SER A 52 5.61 -6.72 -4.22
N TYR A 53 5.36 -7.25 -3.01
CA TYR A 53 5.43 -6.48 -1.76
C TYR A 53 6.81 -5.85 -1.56
N PHE A 54 7.86 -6.67 -1.45
CA PHE A 54 9.22 -6.19 -1.19
C PHE A 54 9.74 -5.22 -2.26
N ALA A 55 9.45 -5.52 -3.53
CA ALA A 55 9.81 -4.62 -4.63
C ALA A 55 9.07 -3.27 -4.52
N SER A 56 7.78 -3.29 -4.21
CA SER A 56 6.98 -2.08 -4.03
C SER A 56 7.47 -1.25 -2.86
N GLU A 57 7.73 -1.90 -1.73
CA GLU A 57 8.25 -1.26 -0.52
C GLU A 57 9.59 -0.57 -0.79
N SER A 58 10.54 -1.28 -1.42
CA SER A 58 11.84 -0.73 -1.75
C SER A 58 11.73 0.53 -2.64
N ILE A 59 10.88 0.47 -3.67
CA ILE A 59 10.65 1.60 -4.58
C ILE A 59 9.99 2.79 -3.85
N LEU A 60 9.00 2.54 -2.99
CA LEU A 60 8.30 3.59 -2.25
C LEU A 60 9.21 4.26 -1.21
N MET A 61 10.08 3.48 -0.55
CA MET A 61 11.09 4.00 0.37
C MET A 61 12.16 4.83 -0.35
N GLN A 62 12.62 4.39 -1.52
CA GLN A 62 13.62 5.11 -2.32
C GLN A 62 13.07 6.38 -2.97
N GLY A 63 11.82 6.37 -3.45
CA GLY A 63 11.21 7.48 -4.18
C GLY A 63 10.74 8.66 -3.32
N GLU A 64 11.15 8.75 -2.06
CA GLU A 64 10.68 9.71 -1.03
C GLU A 64 9.17 9.67 -0.77
N LYS A 65 8.42 8.73 -1.37
CA LYS A 65 6.98 8.56 -1.19
C LYS A 65 6.72 7.65 0.01
N ARG A 66 6.99 8.19 1.20
CA ARG A 66 6.77 7.47 2.47
C ARG A 66 5.29 7.16 2.66
N TYR A 67 4.94 5.90 2.45
CA TYR A 67 3.70 5.35 2.99
C TYR A 67 3.75 5.43 4.52
N GLN A 68 2.59 5.43 5.18
CA GLN A 68 2.52 5.53 6.64
C GLN A 68 2.75 4.17 7.31
N LYS A 69 1.92 3.20 6.92
CA LYS A 69 1.95 1.82 7.39
C LYS A 69 1.63 0.87 6.25
N SER A 70 2.21 -0.31 6.27
CA SER A 70 1.85 -1.42 5.39
C SER A 70 1.02 -2.44 6.16
N TYR A 71 0.07 -3.07 5.47
CA TYR A 71 -0.79 -4.09 6.04
C TYR A 71 -0.89 -5.28 5.11
N GLN A 72 -0.94 -6.48 5.66
CA GLN A 72 -1.19 -7.72 4.93
C GLN A 72 -2.63 -8.16 5.20
N ARG A 73 -3.33 -8.55 4.14
CA ARG A 73 -4.62 -9.23 4.26
C ARG A 73 -4.39 -10.72 4.45
N THR A 74 -4.76 -11.22 5.62
CA THR A 74 -4.74 -12.64 5.97
C THR A 74 -5.78 -13.42 5.16
N GLU A 75 -5.66 -14.76 5.14
CA GLU A 75 -6.62 -15.64 4.47
C GLU A 75 -8.03 -15.54 5.06
N HIS A 76 -8.12 -15.23 6.35
CA HIS A 76 -9.38 -14.99 7.07
C HIS A 76 -10.00 -13.61 6.78
N GLY A 77 -9.36 -12.80 5.93
CA GLY A 77 -9.86 -11.49 5.51
C GLY A 77 -9.50 -10.35 6.45
N SER A 78 -8.96 -10.64 7.63
CA SER A 78 -8.45 -9.65 8.58
C SER A 78 -7.17 -9.00 8.08
N TRP A 79 -6.94 -7.76 8.50
CA TRP A 79 -5.72 -7.03 8.22
C TRP A 79 -4.77 -7.04 9.41
N GLN A 80 -3.49 -7.31 9.13
CA GLN A 80 -2.42 -7.23 10.11
C GLN A 80 -1.38 -6.22 9.63
N GLU A 81 -0.91 -5.38 10.54
CA GLU A 81 0.18 -4.45 10.25
C GLU A 81 1.47 -5.24 10.01
N VAL A 82 2.20 -4.85 8.99
CA VAL A 82 3.52 -5.40 8.68
C VAL A 82 4.52 -4.33 9.10
N GLU A 83 5.29 -4.61 10.14
CA GLU A 83 6.43 -3.76 10.49
C GLU A 83 7.54 -4.05 9.47
N ALA A 84 7.97 -3.00 8.78
CA ALA A 84 9.10 -3.03 7.84
C ALA A 84 10.43 -2.90 8.58
#